data_AF-A0A1R0Z7T7-F1
#
_entry.id   AF-A0A1R0Z7T7-F1
#
_cell.length_a   1.000
_cell.length_b   1.000
_cell.length_c   1.000
_cell.angle_alpha   90.00
_cell.angle_beta   90.00
_cell.angle_gamma   90.00
#
_symmetry.space_group_name_H-M   'P 1'
#
loop_
_entity.id
_entity.type
_entity.pdbx_description
1 polymer ?
#
loop_
_entity_poly.entity_id
_entity_poly.type
_entity_poly.pdbx_seq_one_letter_code
_entity_poly.pdbx_strand_id
1 'polypeptide(L)'
;MKSVHLVCSPELIMLLSRSLEHEGYVISGKHSTLHSFISGFSSKEVDPSSIVIMEGGAGLGTPVKAADIISFMTLIRKYLKHTRLIVQLDPALQTDIEFIRTLVNMNIHDLQFTTEFQGDDLLNWIKEKKTTRDYYHILGKKKGLFSSFKGSSSRAASGAAVEEAPSAPPRPVESLTRPQPVTGSSNVADAANRRPSVAPRSSAGSTPPRPGPPARKETPSLAEAETLESLEQSIPVEEKSTPAVSARILGSNVPLVIGVCGVGGEEDVGAAAFLLAAGLAELGWKPLVCGDDRPEISSLEQIVFKGEKEDSVSTMFEYEGVTFYRRGYSWDISELLASEFTHIILWVDIHRERKGTSGLELWWNSQIPILVGNGAMWKYELLKEKLNTLNPFERKRCRLLLENGHQEVLQMLKKDFAEIQTTLMPAHQDPLYPDKAAVEWVMKLLTVQKKLFRKQTLLWGIVGTVLFVTLLLIGIGFSFVPESR
;
A
#
# COMPACT_ATOMS: atom_id res chain seq x y z
N MET A 1 1.86 19.34 1.21
CA MET A 1 1.12 19.28 2.50
C MET A 1 -0.21 18.58 2.24
N LYS A 2 -0.70 17.75 3.17
CA LYS A 2 -2.00 17.07 3.00
C LYS A 2 -3.12 18.04 3.40
N SER A 3 -4.06 18.28 2.49
CA SER A 3 -5.21 19.16 2.72
C SER A 3 -6.40 18.37 3.26
N VAL A 4 -7.10 18.93 4.24
CA VAL A 4 -8.29 18.33 4.87
C VAL A 4 -9.47 19.28 4.80
N HIS A 5 -10.64 18.77 4.41
CA HIS A 5 -11.89 19.52 4.39
C HIS A 5 -12.84 18.95 5.44
N LEU A 6 -13.47 19.82 6.23
CA LEU A 6 -14.29 19.41 7.38
C LEU A 6 -15.78 19.67 7.11
N VAL A 7 -16.63 18.67 7.33
CA VAL A 7 -18.09 18.76 7.21
C VAL A 7 -18.76 18.18 8.46
N CYS A 8 -18.80 18.95 9.54
CA CYS A 8 -19.25 18.48 10.85
C CYS A 8 -20.02 19.57 11.59
N SER A 9 -20.61 19.25 12.75
CA SER A 9 -21.11 20.28 13.69
C SER A 9 -20.06 21.36 13.99
N PRO A 10 -20.47 22.63 14.24
CA PRO A 10 -19.54 23.74 14.50
C PRO A 10 -18.55 23.46 15.64
N GLU A 11 -19.01 22.81 16.70
CA GLU A 11 -18.22 22.41 17.86
C GLU A 11 -17.11 21.44 17.43
N LEU A 12 -17.47 20.44 16.61
CA LEU A 12 -16.52 19.45 16.13
C LEU A 12 -15.53 20.05 15.13
N ILE A 13 -15.96 20.95 14.25
CA ILE A 13 -15.06 21.67 13.34
C ILE A 13 -13.97 22.41 14.10
N MET A 14 -14.33 23.10 15.19
CA MET A 14 -13.37 23.85 16.00
C MET A 14 -12.32 22.92 16.63
N LEU A 15 -12.77 21.80 17.22
CA LEU A 15 -11.89 20.81 17.83
C LEU A 15 -10.96 20.15 16.79
N LEU A 16 -11.54 19.67 15.68
CA LEU A 16 -10.81 19.01 14.61
C LEU A 16 -9.81 19.94 13.94
N SER A 17 -10.19 21.20 13.66
CA SER A 17 -9.29 22.16 13.01
C SER A 17 -8.02 22.35 13.84
N ARG A 18 -8.17 22.59 15.15
CA ARG A 18 -7.02 22.83 16.04
C ARG A 18 -6.11 21.61 16.14
N SER A 19 -6.70 20.41 16.26
CA SER A 19 -5.92 19.17 16.37
C SER A 19 -5.17 18.87 15.06
N LEU A 20 -5.82 19.05 13.91
CA LEU A 20 -5.21 18.76 12.60
C LEU A 20 -4.14 19.78 12.21
N GLU A 21 -4.36 21.06 12.48
CA GLU A 21 -3.38 22.12 12.23
C GLU A 21 -2.12 21.93 13.09
N HIS A 22 -2.26 21.50 14.35
CA HIS A 22 -1.13 21.16 15.22
C HIS A 22 -0.27 20.02 14.63
N GLU A 23 -0.92 19.07 13.95
CA GLU A 23 -0.27 17.92 13.30
C GLU A 23 0.22 18.24 11.87
N GLY A 24 0.15 19.51 11.46
CA GLY A 24 0.69 19.98 10.18
C GLY A 24 -0.21 19.78 8.96
N TYR A 25 -1.50 19.51 9.16
CA TYR A 25 -2.49 19.47 8.09
C TYR A 25 -3.02 20.87 7.77
N VAL A 26 -3.34 21.13 6.50
CA VAL A 26 -3.95 22.39 6.05
C VAL A 26 -5.46 22.20 5.94
N ILE A 27 -6.26 23.05 6.58
CA ILE A 27 -7.71 23.00 6.46
C ILE A 27 -8.15 23.76 5.21
N SER A 28 -8.56 23.06 4.14
CA SER A 28 -9.00 23.69 2.88
C SER A 28 -10.38 24.34 2.97
N GLY A 29 -11.25 23.85 3.86
CA GLY A 29 -12.60 24.38 3.99
C GLY A 29 -13.40 23.74 5.12
N LYS A 30 -14.47 24.42 5.53
CA LYS A 30 -15.30 24.09 6.70
C LYS A 30 -16.78 24.29 6.37
N HIS A 31 -17.61 23.27 6.59
CA HIS A 31 -19.05 23.33 6.34
C HIS A 31 -19.81 22.71 7.51
N SER A 32 -20.83 23.40 8.04
CA SER A 32 -21.57 22.91 9.20
C SER A 32 -22.67 21.89 8.87
N THR A 33 -23.04 21.77 7.59
CA THR A 33 -24.11 20.87 7.12
C THR A 33 -23.77 20.23 5.79
N LEU A 34 -24.29 19.03 5.54
CA LEU A 34 -24.15 18.34 4.25
C LEU A 34 -24.73 19.17 3.08
N HIS A 35 -25.83 19.90 3.32
CA HIS A 35 -26.41 20.80 2.32
C HIS A 35 -25.45 21.92 1.92
N SER A 36 -24.87 22.62 2.91
CA SER A 36 -23.90 23.68 2.64
C SER A 36 -22.68 23.16 1.89
N PHE A 37 -22.22 21.96 2.24
CA PHE A 37 -21.08 21.32 1.58
C PHE A 37 -21.38 21.02 0.10
N ILE A 38 -22.56 20.49 -0.21
CA ILE A 38 -22.97 20.24 -1.59
C ILE A 38 -23.10 21.54 -2.39
N SER A 39 -23.63 22.61 -1.80
CA SER A 39 -23.67 23.91 -2.48
C SER A 39 -22.27 24.46 -2.80
N GLY A 40 -21.27 24.14 -1.96
CA GLY A 40 -19.87 24.50 -2.17
C GLY A 40 -19.21 23.84 -3.39
N PHE A 41 -19.80 22.77 -3.94
CA PHE A 41 -19.28 22.15 -5.17
C PHE A 41 -19.43 23.07 -6.38
N SER A 42 -20.52 23.85 -6.44
CA SER A 42 -20.75 24.78 -7.55
C SER A 42 -19.79 25.96 -7.52
N SER A 43 -19.33 26.37 -6.33
CA SER A 43 -18.37 27.47 -6.15
C SER A 43 -16.90 27.03 -6.24
N LYS A 44 -16.61 25.73 -6.47
CA LYS A 44 -15.25 25.15 -6.47
C LYS A 44 -14.48 25.39 -5.17
N GLU A 45 -15.17 25.58 -4.06
CA GLU A 45 -14.57 25.76 -2.74
C GLU A 45 -13.95 24.47 -2.18
N VAL A 46 -14.35 23.32 -2.74
CA VAL A 46 -13.89 22.00 -2.30
C VAL A 46 -12.80 21.51 -3.25
N ASP A 47 -11.57 21.42 -2.76
CA ASP A 47 -10.45 20.83 -3.50
C ASP A 47 -10.65 19.31 -3.64
N PRO A 48 -10.76 18.76 -4.87
CA PRO A 48 -10.96 17.33 -5.09
C PRO A 48 -9.83 16.44 -4.56
N SER A 49 -8.62 17.01 -4.37
CA SER A 49 -7.45 16.31 -3.86
C SER A 49 -7.38 16.25 -2.34
N SER A 50 -8.25 16.99 -1.64
CA SER A 50 -8.32 16.99 -0.17
C SER A 50 -8.94 15.71 0.39
N ILE A 51 -8.61 15.37 1.64
CA ILE A 51 -9.34 14.35 2.40
C ILE A 51 -10.55 15.04 3.02
N VAL A 52 -11.75 14.50 2.84
CA VAL A 52 -12.96 15.05 3.47
C VAL A 52 -13.31 14.23 4.70
N ILE A 53 -13.33 14.88 5.86
CA ILE A 53 -13.79 14.30 7.13
C ILE A 53 -15.16 14.88 7.41
N MET A 54 -16.15 14.00 7.57
CA MET A 54 -17.53 14.43 7.71
C MET A 54 -18.32 13.62 8.71
N GLU A 55 -19.22 14.30 9.40
CA GLU A 55 -20.29 13.69 10.16
C GLU A 55 -21.44 13.35 9.20
N GLY A 56 -21.76 12.06 9.05
CA GLY A 56 -22.75 11.58 8.10
C GLY A 56 -24.16 12.09 8.36
N GLY A 57 -24.43 12.60 9.56
CA GLY A 57 -25.68 13.25 9.96
C GLY A 57 -25.62 14.78 10.00
N ALA A 58 -24.54 15.43 9.55
CA ALA A 58 -24.34 16.88 9.74
C ALA A 58 -25.48 17.72 9.17
N GLY A 59 -26.24 18.36 10.06
CA GLY A 59 -27.40 19.20 9.70
C GLY A 59 -28.67 18.43 9.35
N LEU A 60 -28.73 17.11 9.61
CA LEU A 60 -29.94 16.31 9.49
C LEU A 60 -30.69 16.26 10.82
N GLY A 61 -32.00 16.00 10.78
CA GLY A 61 -32.82 15.84 11.98
C GLY A 61 -32.44 14.58 12.76
N THR A 62 -32.56 14.63 14.08
CA THR A 62 -32.37 13.47 14.96
C THR A 62 -33.72 12.76 15.24
N PRO A 63 -33.80 11.42 15.14
CA PRO A 63 -32.76 10.48 14.75
C PRO A 63 -32.47 10.53 13.23
N VAL A 64 -31.19 10.37 12.87
CA VAL A 64 -30.76 10.42 11.48
C VAL A 64 -31.15 9.13 10.77
N LYS A 65 -31.87 9.22 9.66
CA LYS A 65 -32.29 8.04 8.88
C LYS A 65 -31.20 7.65 7.89
N ALA A 66 -30.92 6.35 7.78
CA ALA A 66 -29.95 5.78 6.84
C ALA A 66 -30.20 6.22 5.38
N ALA A 67 -31.47 6.30 4.96
CA ALA A 67 -31.86 6.71 3.62
C ALA A 67 -31.45 8.14 3.27
N ASP A 68 -31.55 9.07 4.23
CA ASP A 68 -31.16 10.46 4.04
C ASP A 68 -29.65 10.56 3.83
N ILE A 69 -28.87 9.86 4.66
CA ILE A 69 -27.40 9.78 4.52
C ILE A 69 -27.01 9.22 3.15
N ILE A 70 -27.61 8.09 2.71
CA ILE A 70 -27.34 7.49 1.40
C ILE A 70 -27.61 8.50 0.27
N SER A 71 -28.70 9.26 0.35
CA SER A 71 -29.05 10.27 -0.66
C SER A 71 -27.95 11.34 -0.78
N PHE A 72 -27.49 11.89 0.35
CA PHE A 72 -26.39 12.86 0.37
C PHE A 72 -25.07 12.26 -0.13
N MET A 73 -24.71 11.06 0.33
CA MET A 73 -23.47 10.38 -0.10
C MET A 73 -23.46 10.08 -1.60
N THR A 74 -24.61 9.74 -2.17
CA THR A 74 -24.77 9.54 -3.62
C THR A 74 -24.47 10.83 -4.38
N LEU A 75 -25.02 11.96 -3.91
CA LEU A 75 -24.74 13.28 -4.52
C LEU A 75 -23.28 13.67 -4.36
N ILE A 76 -22.72 13.56 -3.16
CA ILE A 76 -21.31 13.87 -2.88
C ILE A 76 -20.40 13.04 -3.80
N ARG A 77 -20.63 11.73 -3.90
CA ARG A 77 -19.80 10.84 -4.72
C ARG A 77 -19.94 11.13 -6.23
N LYS A 78 -21.08 11.65 -6.68
CA LYS A 78 -21.27 12.10 -8.07
C LYS A 78 -20.31 13.25 -8.42
N TYR A 79 -20.10 14.21 -7.52
CA TYR A 79 -19.22 15.36 -7.72
C TYR A 79 -17.75 15.07 -7.33
N LEU A 80 -17.54 14.26 -6.29
CA LEU A 80 -16.23 13.92 -5.72
C LEU A 80 -15.90 12.43 -5.92
N LYS A 81 -15.71 12.03 -7.18
CA LYS A 81 -15.57 10.61 -7.57
C LYS A 81 -14.39 9.90 -6.90
N HIS A 82 -13.25 10.58 -6.81
CA HIS A 82 -11.99 9.98 -6.34
C HIS A 82 -11.54 10.49 -4.97
N THR A 83 -12.26 11.47 -4.42
CA THR A 83 -11.93 12.08 -3.14
C THR A 83 -12.18 11.08 -2.01
N ARG A 84 -11.21 10.98 -1.09
CA ARG A 84 -11.33 10.12 0.09
C ARG A 84 -12.32 10.76 1.07
N LEU A 85 -13.32 9.99 1.49
CA LEU A 85 -14.33 10.42 2.46
C LEU A 85 -14.19 9.58 3.72
N ILE A 86 -13.91 10.21 4.85
CA ILE A 86 -13.95 9.63 6.19
C ILE A 86 -15.27 10.05 6.82
N VAL A 87 -16.18 9.11 7.02
CA VAL A 87 -17.57 9.37 7.42
C VAL A 87 -17.80 8.84 8.83
N GLN A 88 -18.01 9.75 9.78
CA GLN A 88 -18.44 9.44 11.14
C GLN A 88 -19.96 9.21 11.15
N LEU A 89 -20.40 8.12 11.77
CA LEU A 89 -21.76 7.62 11.75
C LEU A 89 -22.23 7.23 13.15
N ASP A 90 -23.53 7.30 13.37
CA ASP A 90 -24.17 6.82 14.59
C ASP A 90 -23.89 5.30 14.78
N PRO A 91 -23.43 4.86 15.96
CA PRO A 91 -23.22 3.44 16.28
C PRO A 91 -24.43 2.54 15.95
N ALA A 92 -25.66 3.04 16.05
CA ALA A 92 -26.87 2.29 15.72
C ALA A 92 -26.91 1.83 14.24
N LEU A 93 -26.20 2.51 13.35
CA LEU A 93 -26.12 2.15 11.93
C LEU A 93 -25.12 1.02 11.64
N GLN A 94 -24.28 0.63 12.62
CA GLN A 94 -23.30 -0.44 12.43
C GLN A 94 -23.97 -1.80 12.14
N THR A 95 -25.19 -2.00 12.64
CA THR A 95 -25.96 -3.22 12.43
C THR A 95 -26.72 -3.25 11.10
N ASP A 96 -26.82 -2.12 10.40
CA ASP A 96 -27.52 -2.03 9.11
C ASP A 96 -26.58 -2.44 7.96
N ILE A 97 -26.60 -3.74 7.66
CA ILE A 97 -25.73 -4.34 6.63
C ILE A 97 -26.03 -3.78 5.23
N GLU A 98 -27.29 -3.45 4.93
CA GLU A 98 -27.67 -2.92 3.61
C GLU A 98 -27.18 -1.49 3.42
N PHE A 99 -27.27 -0.68 4.47
CA PHE A 99 -26.69 0.65 4.51
C PHE A 99 -25.18 0.61 4.29
N ILE A 100 -24.45 -0.22 5.04
CA ILE A 100 -22.99 -0.39 4.91
C ILE A 100 -22.63 -0.85 3.49
N ARG A 101 -23.36 -1.86 2.97
CA ARG A 101 -23.14 -2.38 1.61
C ARG A 101 -23.32 -1.27 0.56
N THR A 102 -24.31 -0.42 0.73
CA THR A 102 -24.60 0.68 -0.19
C THR A 102 -23.46 1.71 -0.18
N LEU A 103 -22.96 2.11 0.99
CA LEU A 103 -21.82 3.03 1.10
C LEU A 103 -20.54 2.44 0.50
N VAL A 104 -20.24 1.17 0.80
CA VAL A 104 -19.06 0.47 0.26
C VAL A 104 -19.12 0.35 -1.26
N ASN A 105 -20.30 0.05 -1.83
CA ASN A 105 -20.51 0.01 -3.28
C ASN A 105 -20.33 1.39 -3.95
N MET A 106 -20.49 2.49 -3.21
CA MET A 106 -20.18 3.85 -3.66
C MET A 106 -18.69 4.21 -3.47
N ASN A 107 -17.81 3.22 -3.19
CA ASN A 107 -16.41 3.42 -2.85
C ASN A 107 -16.21 4.35 -1.64
N ILE A 108 -17.11 4.31 -0.66
CA ILE A 108 -16.96 4.98 0.64
C ILE A 108 -16.62 3.91 1.66
N HIS A 109 -15.34 3.82 2.02
CA HIS A 109 -14.82 2.74 2.85
C HIS A 109 -14.42 3.19 4.26
N ASP A 110 -14.08 4.46 4.48
CA ASP A 110 -13.68 4.93 5.81
C ASP A 110 -14.91 5.28 6.67
N LEU A 111 -15.68 4.26 7.07
CA LEU A 111 -16.86 4.40 7.92
C LEU A 111 -16.44 4.24 9.40
N GLN A 112 -16.77 5.23 10.22
CA GLN A 112 -16.46 5.25 11.65
C GLN A 112 -17.76 5.31 12.46
N PHE A 113 -18.17 4.17 13.03
CA PHE A 113 -19.40 4.03 13.80
C PHE A 113 -19.16 4.40 15.27
N THR A 114 -18.88 5.68 15.52
CA THR A 114 -18.64 6.19 16.87
C THR A 114 -19.11 7.63 17.01
N THR A 115 -19.64 7.97 18.17
CA THR A 115 -19.93 9.35 18.59
C THR A 115 -18.78 9.97 19.38
N GLU A 116 -17.87 9.14 19.90
CA GLU A 116 -16.76 9.55 20.76
C GLU A 116 -15.43 9.11 20.13
N PHE A 117 -14.48 10.03 20.04
CA PHE A 117 -13.14 9.74 19.53
C PHE A 117 -12.13 10.75 20.09
N GLN A 118 -10.86 10.34 20.13
CA GLN A 118 -9.74 11.17 20.57
C GLN A 118 -8.96 11.70 19.36
N GLY A 119 -8.04 12.65 19.60
CA GLY A 119 -7.19 13.22 18.54
C GLY A 119 -6.37 12.14 17.82
N ASP A 120 -5.88 11.13 18.55
CA ASP A 120 -5.11 10.02 17.98
C ASP A 120 -5.95 9.13 17.05
N ASP A 121 -7.23 8.93 17.36
CA ASP A 121 -8.14 8.16 16.51
C ASP A 121 -8.29 8.83 15.14
N LEU A 122 -8.42 10.15 15.11
CA LEU A 122 -8.52 10.93 13.88
C LEU A 122 -7.26 10.77 13.02
N LEU A 123 -6.08 10.84 13.65
CA LEU A 123 -4.82 10.62 12.96
C LEU A 123 -4.72 9.21 12.40
N ASN A 124 -5.17 8.21 13.17
CA ASN A 124 -5.23 6.83 12.71
C ASN A 124 -6.21 6.69 11.54
N TRP A 125 -7.39 7.33 11.58
CA TRP A 125 -8.32 7.33 10.45
C TRP A 125 -7.72 7.97 9.21
N ILE A 126 -6.91 9.03 9.34
CA ILE A 126 -6.24 9.67 8.20
C ILE A 126 -5.08 8.81 7.69
N LYS A 127 -4.33 8.15 8.57
CA LYS A 127 -3.18 7.30 8.22
C LYS A 127 -3.63 5.98 7.59
N GLU A 128 -4.62 5.32 8.19
CA GLU A 128 -5.10 4.00 7.81
C GLU A 128 -6.37 4.13 6.97
N LYS A 129 -6.27 3.72 5.70
CA LYS A 129 -7.40 3.72 4.77
C LYS A 129 -8.13 2.40 4.83
N LYS A 130 -9.40 2.44 5.24
CA LYS A 130 -10.28 1.27 5.16
C LYS A 130 -10.58 0.93 3.69
N THR A 131 -10.80 -0.34 3.43
CA THR A 131 -11.11 -0.93 2.13
C THR A 131 -12.35 -1.82 2.23
N THR A 132 -12.86 -2.29 1.09
CA THR A 132 -13.96 -3.27 1.06
C THR A 132 -13.68 -4.53 1.91
N ARG A 133 -12.40 -4.90 2.08
CA ARG A 133 -11.99 -6.08 2.84
C ARG A 133 -12.33 -5.95 4.33
N ASP A 134 -12.24 -4.74 4.88
CA ASP A 134 -12.57 -4.48 6.28
C ASP A 134 -14.04 -4.77 6.58
N TYR A 135 -14.88 -4.78 5.55
CA TYR A 135 -16.32 -5.06 5.68
C TYR A 135 -16.69 -6.51 5.38
N TYR A 136 -15.75 -7.41 5.04
CA TYR A 136 -16.11 -8.80 4.70
C TYR A 136 -16.75 -9.58 5.85
N HIS A 137 -16.38 -9.25 7.09
CA HIS A 137 -17.01 -9.85 8.27
C HIS A 137 -18.47 -9.39 8.46
N ILE A 138 -18.80 -8.17 8.03
CA ILE A 138 -20.15 -7.58 8.14
C ILE A 138 -21.02 -7.96 6.93
N LEU A 139 -20.46 -7.86 5.73
CA LEU A 139 -21.19 -8.08 4.47
C LEU A 139 -21.47 -9.56 4.19
N GLY A 140 -20.80 -10.45 4.91
CA GLY A 140 -20.83 -11.89 4.69
C GLY A 140 -20.11 -12.31 3.42
N LYS A 141 -19.74 -13.59 3.31
CA LYS A 141 -19.21 -14.15 2.05
C LYS A 141 -20.29 -13.96 0.98
N LYS A 142 -20.00 -13.13 -0.02
CA LYS A 142 -20.85 -12.94 -1.21
C LYS A 142 -21.13 -14.33 -1.77
N LYS A 143 -22.32 -14.89 -1.52
CA LYS A 143 -22.77 -16.15 -2.13
C LYS A 143 -22.71 -15.88 -3.63
N GLY A 144 -21.66 -16.40 -4.27
CA GLY A 144 -21.39 -16.13 -5.67
C GLY A 144 -22.62 -16.52 -6.48
N LEU A 145 -23.15 -15.56 -7.24
CA LEU A 145 -24.22 -15.78 -8.22
C LEU A 145 -23.82 -16.74 -9.37
N PHE A 146 -22.64 -17.36 -9.29
CA PHE A 146 -22.10 -18.27 -10.29
C PHE A 146 -22.19 -19.76 -9.89
N SER A 147 -22.78 -20.11 -8.73
CA SER A 147 -22.96 -21.51 -8.33
C SER A 147 -24.23 -22.19 -8.89
N SER A 148 -25.03 -21.52 -9.71
CA SER A 148 -26.26 -22.06 -10.31
C SER A 148 -26.11 -22.60 -11.75
N PHE A 149 -24.90 -22.60 -12.32
CA PHE A 149 -24.60 -23.24 -13.61
C PHE A 149 -23.72 -24.47 -13.41
N LYS A 150 -24.24 -25.51 -12.75
CA LYS A 150 -23.72 -26.87 -12.94
C LYS A 150 -24.87 -27.74 -13.40
N GLY A 151 -24.97 -27.85 -14.72
CA GLY A 151 -26.00 -28.61 -15.42
C GLY A 151 -26.03 -30.06 -14.97
N SER A 152 -27.26 -30.54 -14.80
CA SER A 152 -27.59 -31.96 -14.72
C SER A 152 -27.15 -32.63 -16.03
N SER A 153 -26.17 -33.52 -15.95
CA SER A 153 -25.99 -34.58 -16.93
C SER A 153 -26.23 -35.90 -16.23
N SER A 154 -27.37 -36.48 -16.57
CA SER A 154 -27.81 -37.83 -16.26
C SER A 154 -26.80 -38.86 -16.79
N ARG A 155 -26.35 -39.79 -15.94
CA ARG A 155 -25.96 -41.12 -16.42
C ARG A 155 -26.23 -42.20 -15.39
N ALA A 156 -27.23 -43.00 -15.75
CA ALA A 156 -27.47 -44.42 -15.52
C ALA A 156 -26.92 -45.07 -14.23
N ALA A 157 -27.89 -45.54 -13.44
CA ALA A 157 -27.74 -46.51 -12.38
C ALA A 157 -27.17 -47.84 -12.88
N SER A 158 -26.19 -48.37 -12.14
CA SER A 158 -25.93 -49.79 -11.99
C SER A 158 -25.68 -50.03 -10.51
N GLY A 159 -26.55 -50.83 -9.89
CA GLY A 159 -26.53 -51.09 -8.46
C GLY A 159 -25.38 -51.99 -8.02
N ALA A 160 -25.01 -51.84 -6.76
CA ALA A 160 -24.52 -52.92 -5.91
C ALA A 160 -24.89 -52.56 -4.48
N ALA A 161 -25.75 -53.38 -3.89
CA ALA A 161 -26.13 -53.34 -2.50
C ALA A 161 -24.92 -53.70 -1.63
N VAL A 162 -24.64 -52.87 -0.62
CA VAL A 162 -23.82 -53.24 0.53
C VAL A 162 -24.55 -52.75 1.78
N GLU A 163 -25.36 -53.68 2.30
CA GLU A 163 -25.47 -54.08 3.70
C GLU A 163 -25.17 -53.02 4.77
N GLU A 164 -26.27 -52.51 5.32
CA GLU A 164 -26.39 -51.70 6.51
C GLU A 164 -26.12 -52.56 7.76
N ALA A 165 -25.17 -52.13 8.60
CA ALA A 165 -24.95 -52.66 9.95
C ALA A 165 -25.23 -51.57 10.99
N PRO A 166 -25.86 -51.94 12.13
CA PRO A 166 -26.65 -51.02 12.94
C PRO A 166 -25.83 -50.09 13.84
N SER A 167 -26.32 -48.86 13.96
CA SER A 167 -25.87 -47.83 14.89
C SER A 167 -26.14 -48.23 16.35
N ALA A 168 -25.11 -48.06 17.19
CA ALA A 168 -25.21 -48.23 18.64
C ALA A 168 -26.03 -47.09 19.29
N PRO A 169 -26.77 -47.37 20.38
CA PRO A 169 -27.66 -46.40 21.00
C PRO A 169 -26.90 -45.31 21.78
N PRO A 170 -27.43 -44.08 21.85
CA PRO A 170 -26.87 -43.00 22.66
C PRO A 170 -27.07 -43.27 24.15
N ARG A 171 -25.99 -43.10 24.93
CA ARG A 171 -26.03 -43.12 26.40
C ARG A 171 -26.78 -41.90 26.95
N PRO A 172 -27.61 -42.06 27.99
CA PRO A 172 -28.25 -40.94 28.67
C PRO A 172 -27.23 -40.24 29.58
N VAL A 173 -27.09 -38.92 29.44
CA VAL A 173 -26.35 -38.09 30.39
C VAL A 173 -27.31 -37.64 31.48
N GLU A 174 -26.97 -38.03 32.71
CA GLU A 174 -27.68 -37.72 33.93
C GLU A 174 -27.74 -36.22 34.20
N SER A 175 -28.95 -35.79 34.53
CA SER A 175 -29.30 -34.55 35.20
C SER A 175 -28.69 -34.47 36.60
N LEU A 176 -27.91 -33.43 36.89
CA LEU A 176 -27.68 -32.96 38.25
C LEU A 176 -28.30 -31.57 38.41
N THR A 177 -29.22 -31.51 39.37
CA THR A 177 -30.05 -30.38 39.72
C THR A 177 -29.57 -29.83 41.07
N ARG A 178 -29.57 -28.50 41.20
CA ARG A 178 -29.78 -27.69 42.45
C ARG A 178 -28.56 -27.52 43.40
N PRO A 179 -28.45 -26.45 44.24
CA PRO A 179 -29.43 -25.41 44.63
C PRO A 179 -29.04 -23.92 44.52
N GLN A 180 -30.09 -23.10 44.33
CA GLN A 180 -30.19 -21.72 44.84
C GLN A 180 -30.27 -21.67 46.37
N PRO A 181 -29.91 -20.54 46.98
CA PRO A 181 -30.57 -20.02 48.16
C PRO A 181 -31.44 -18.80 47.88
N VAL A 182 -32.39 -18.66 48.79
CA VAL A 182 -33.65 -17.94 48.76
C VAL A 182 -33.50 -16.60 49.50
N THR A 183 -34.22 -15.58 49.01
CA THR A 183 -34.80 -14.42 49.72
C THR A 183 -34.01 -13.64 50.78
N GLY A 184 -33.93 -12.33 50.55
CA GLY A 184 -33.90 -11.30 51.58
C GLY A 184 -34.71 -10.09 51.12
N SER A 185 -36.00 -10.07 51.44
CA SER A 185 -36.88 -8.91 51.29
C SER A 185 -36.77 -8.00 52.51
N SER A 186 -36.58 -6.69 52.32
CA SER A 186 -37.09 -5.70 53.27
C SER A 186 -37.66 -4.50 52.52
N ASN A 187 -38.99 -4.41 52.52
CA ASN A 187 -39.76 -3.19 52.32
C ASN A 187 -39.78 -2.40 53.63
N VAL A 188 -39.48 -1.10 53.58
CA VAL A 188 -40.10 0.01 54.34
C VAL A 188 -39.85 1.25 53.46
N ALA A 189 -40.79 1.75 52.66
CA ALA A 189 -41.99 2.53 52.97
C ALA A 189 -41.72 3.98 53.43
N ASP A 190 -42.45 4.90 52.77
CA ASP A 190 -42.81 6.28 53.15
C ASP A 190 -41.75 7.40 53.03
N ALA A 191 -42.05 8.61 52.56
CA ALA A 191 -43.26 9.19 51.97
C ALA A 191 -42.94 10.56 51.33
N ALA A 192 -43.74 10.92 50.32
CA ALA A 192 -44.30 12.24 50.02
C ALA A 192 -43.43 13.52 50.17
N ASN A 193 -43.24 14.27 49.07
CA ASN A 193 -43.99 15.53 48.86
C ASN A 193 -43.69 16.23 47.50
N ARG A 194 -44.80 16.59 46.84
CA ARG A 194 -45.09 17.89 46.19
C ARG A 194 -44.32 18.33 44.92
N ARG A 195 -45.02 18.11 43.80
CA ARG A 195 -45.33 19.07 42.70
C ARG A 195 -45.57 20.52 43.20
N PRO A 196 -45.45 21.59 42.36
CA PRO A 196 -46.15 21.65 41.08
C PRO A 196 -45.48 22.36 39.88
N SER A 197 -46.08 22.00 38.74
CA SER A 197 -46.16 22.63 37.44
C SER A 197 -46.40 24.14 37.43
N VAL A 198 -45.72 24.84 36.52
CA VAL A 198 -46.19 26.08 35.89
C VAL A 198 -45.92 26.00 34.39
N ALA A 199 -46.97 26.19 33.59
CA ALA A 199 -46.91 26.49 32.16
C ALA A 199 -47.50 27.93 31.95
N PRO A 200 -47.73 28.39 30.72
CA PRO A 200 -46.76 28.96 29.78
C PRO A 200 -47.05 30.46 29.54
N ARG A 201 -46.10 31.22 28.98
CA ARG A 201 -46.41 32.53 28.35
C ARG A 201 -45.60 32.82 27.09
N SER A 202 -46.36 33.27 26.11
CA SER A 202 -46.01 33.83 24.82
C SER A 202 -45.61 35.31 24.91
N SER A 203 -44.69 35.72 24.03
CA SER A 203 -44.51 37.09 23.52
C SER A 203 -43.53 37.00 22.34
N ALA A 204 -43.96 37.08 21.07
CA ALA A 204 -44.27 38.32 20.35
C ALA A 204 -43.19 39.40 20.56
N GLY A 205 -42.24 39.48 19.61
CA GLY A 205 -41.15 40.45 19.60
C GLY A 205 -40.55 40.55 18.21
N SER A 206 -41.24 41.30 17.34
CA SER A 206 -40.81 41.74 16.02
C SER A 206 -39.72 42.81 16.12
N THR A 207 -38.61 42.61 15.42
CA THR A 207 -37.58 43.66 15.18
C THR A 207 -37.23 43.73 13.70
N PRO A 208 -36.98 44.94 13.16
CA PRO A 208 -37.07 45.26 11.73
C PRO A 208 -35.76 44.96 10.95
N PRO A 209 -35.85 44.82 9.60
CA PRO A 209 -34.67 44.59 8.77
C PRO A 209 -33.87 45.88 8.55
N ARG A 210 -32.55 45.77 8.70
CA ARG A 210 -31.57 46.83 8.47
C ARG A 210 -31.32 46.99 6.95
N PRO A 211 -31.19 48.22 6.42
CA PRO A 211 -31.10 48.48 4.98
C PRO A 211 -29.75 48.08 4.39
N GLY A 212 -29.79 47.51 3.19
CA GLY A 212 -28.63 47.17 2.39
C GLY A 212 -27.94 48.41 1.78
N PRO A 213 -26.62 48.36 1.54
CA PRO A 213 -25.90 49.44 0.89
C PRO A 213 -26.10 49.41 -0.64
N PRO A 214 -26.13 50.58 -1.31
CA PRO A 214 -26.46 50.68 -2.72
C PRO A 214 -25.30 50.28 -3.64
N ALA A 215 -25.69 49.73 -4.79
CA ALA A 215 -24.83 49.42 -5.93
C ALA A 215 -24.10 50.67 -6.44
N ARG A 216 -22.76 50.65 -6.41
CA ARG A 216 -21.91 51.63 -7.09
C ARG A 216 -21.51 51.08 -8.45
N LYS A 217 -22.03 51.71 -9.51
CA LYS A 217 -21.50 51.62 -10.88
C LYS A 217 -20.23 52.46 -10.95
N GLU A 218 -19.09 51.83 -11.26
CA GLU A 218 -17.92 52.53 -11.79
C GLU A 218 -17.38 51.76 -13.00
N THR A 219 -17.43 52.43 -14.15
CA THR A 219 -16.76 52.11 -15.41
C THR A 219 -15.27 52.47 -15.31
N PRO A 220 -14.40 51.87 -16.14
CA PRO A 220 -12.98 51.67 -15.84
C PRO A 220 -12.13 52.91 -16.16
N SER A 221 -11.18 53.22 -15.28
CA SER A 221 -10.10 54.18 -15.55
C SER A 221 -8.87 53.46 -16.08
N LEU A 222 -8.44 53.86 -17.28
CA LEU A 222 -7.13 53.65 -17.88
C LEU A 222 -6.01 54.07 -16.91
N ALA A 223 -5.39 53.13 -16.21
CA ALA A 223 -4.11 53.32 -15.50
C ALA A 223 -3.50 52.02 -14.94
N GLU A 224 -3.52 50.89 -15.67
CA GLU A 224 -2.78 49.67 -15.28
C GLU A 224 -2.18 48.96 -16.50
N ALA A 225 -1.59 49.73 -17.42
CA ALA A 225 -0.90 49.23 -18.61
C ALA A 225 0.64 49.46 -18.56
N GLU A 226 1.21 49.75 -17.39
CA GLU A 226 2.65 50.05 -17.25
C GLU A 226 3.37 49.26 -16.15
N THR A 227 2.79 48.15 -15.69
CA THR A 227 3.39 47.32 -14.62
C THR A 227 3.44 45.82 -14.92
N LEU A 228 3.48 45.46 -16.22
CA LEU A 228 3.66 44.07 -16.68
C LEU A 228 4.69 43.92 -17.82
N GLU A 229 5.60 44.88 -18.00
CA GLU A 229 6.74 44.75 -18.95
C GLU A 229 8.12 44.68 -18.27
N SER A 230 8.18 44.67 -16.93
CA SER A 230 9.47 44.66 -16.18
C SER A 230 9.77 43.35 -15.43
N LEU A 231 9.05 42.26 -15.72
CA LEU A 231 9.26 40.95 -15.10
C LEU A 231 9.48 39.79 -16.10
N GLU A 232 9.57 40.08 -17.41
CA GLU A 232 9.83 39.07 -18.45
C GLU A 232 11.29 39.04 -18.96
N GLN A 233 12.22 39.78 -18.34
CA GLN A 233 13.66 39.75 -18.69
C GLN A 233 14.53 39.23 -17.56
N SER A 234 14.32 37.98 -17.15
CA SER A 234 15.35 37.18 -16.47
C SER A 234 15.01 35.69 -16.54
N ILE A 235 15.02 35.12 -17.74
CA ILE A 235 15.04 33.67 -17.94
C ILE A 235 16.41 33.32 -18.53
N PRO A 236 17.29 32.62 -17.79
CA PRO A 236 18.53 32.11 -18.36
C PRO A 236 18.21 31.01 -19.38
N VAL A 237 18.88 31.08 -20.52
CA VAL A 237 18.88 30.11 -21.61
C VAL A 237 19.05 28.68 -21.05
N GLU A 238 18.06 27.84 -21.33
CA GLU A 238 18.02 26.43 -20.93
C GLU A 238 19.04 25.64 -21.77
N GLU A 239 20.26 25.51 -21.25
CA GLU A 239 21.25 24.59 -21.77
C GLU A 239 20.76 23.16 -21.57
N LYS A 240 20.76 22.40 -22.67
CA LYS A 240 20.33 21.01 -22.79
C LYS A 240 21.23 20.09 -21.95
N SER A 241 21.03 20.09 -20.63
CA SER A 241 21.70 19.14 -19.74
C SER A 241 21.00 17.79 -19.83
N THR A 242 21.69 16.81 -20.41
CA THR A 242 21.39 15.40 -20.21
C THR A 242 21.33 15.12 -18.70
N PRO A 243 20.26 14.49 -18.17
CA PRO A 243 20.25 14.10 -16.77
C PRO A 243 21.14 12.87 -16.64
N ALA A 244 22.44 13.11 -16.47
CA ALA A 244 23.33 12.15 -15.87
C ALA A 244 22.88 11.98 -14.41
N VAL A 245 21.97 11.03 -14.20
CA VAL A 245 21.72 10.44 -12.88
C VAL A 245 22.97 9.64 -12.53
N SER A 246 24.04 10.36 -12.21
CA SER A 246 25.18 9.84 -11.50
C SER A 246 24.68 9.62 -10.09
N ALA A 247 24.32 8.38 -9.78
CA ALA A 247 24.12 7.90 -8.43
C ALA A 247 25.39 8.23 -7.62
N ARG A 248 25.38 9.39 -6.97
CA ARG A 248 26.37 9.76 -5.96
C ARG A 248 26.14 8.80 -4.80
N ILE A 249 27.07 7.86 -4.70
CA ILE A 249 27.33 6.98 -3.58
C ILE A 249 27.43 7.85 -2.33
N LEU A 250 26.35 7.91 -1.55
CA LEU A 250 26.35 8.40 -0.18
C LEU A 250 27.04 7.33 0.68
N GLY A 251 27.96 7.79 1.53
CA GLY A 251 28.79 6.94 2.37
C GLY A 251 28.01 6.09 3.38
N SER A 252 28.65 4.99 3.75
CA SER A 252 28.31 3.96 4.76
C SER A 252 27.05 3.12 4.52
N ASN A 253 27.26 1.95 3.89
CA ASN A 253 26.57 0.66 4.09
C ASN A 253 25.03 0.62 4.10
N VAL A 254 24.32 1.58 3.51
CA VAL A 254 22.86 1.44 3.37
C VAL A 254 22.54 0.43 2.26
N PRO A 255 21.78 -0.64 2.53
CA PRO A 255 21.39 -1.62 1.52
C PRO A 255 20.54 -1.00 0.40
N LEU A 256 20.69 -1.52 -0.81
CA LEU A 256 19.83 -1.20 -1.94
C LEU A 256 18.50 -1.93 -1.79
N VAL A 257 17.39 -1.19 -1.66
CA VAL A 257 16.04 -1.75 -1.47
C VAL A 257 15.33 -1.88 -2.81
N ILE A 258 14.97 -3.10 -3.18
CA ILE A 258 14.31 -3.46 -4.42
C ILE A 258 12.93 -4.03 -4.09
N GLY A 259 11.87 -3.40 -4.60
CA GLY A 259 10.50 -3.90 -4.45
C GLY A 259 10.09 -4.72 -5.66
N VAL A 260 9.61 -5.95 -5.47
CA VAL A 260 9.17 -6.84 -6.55
C VAL A 260 7.71 -7.22 -6.33
N CYS A 261 6.85 -6.94 -7.31
CA CYS A 261 5.44 -7.32 -7.27
C CYS A 261 4.91 -7.75 -8.65
N GLY A 262 3.78 -8.47 -8.67
CA GLY A 262 3.09 -8.88 -9.90
C GLY A 262 2.04 -7.87 -10.35
N VAL A 263 1.72 -7.87 -11.65
CA VAL A 263 0.67 -7.01 -12.25
C VAL A 263 -0.73 -7.54 -11.96
N GLY A 264 -0.92 -8.86 -12.06
CA GLY A 264 -2.24 -9.51 -12.02
C GLY A 264 -2.36 -10.69 -11.07
N GLY A 265 -1.26 -11.12 -10.45
CA GLY A 265 -1.22 -12.22 -9.48
C GLY A 265 -1.13 -13.62 -10.12
N GLU A 266 -1.11 -13.69 -11.45
CA GLU A 266 -0.85 -14.93 -12.21
C GLU A 266 0.61 -15.05 -12.64
N GLU A 267 1.41 -14.00 -12.43
CA GLU A 267 2.82 -13.98 -12.76
C GLU A 267 3.66 -14.71 -11.70
N ASP A 268 4.73 -15.37 -12.14
CA ASP A 268 5.69 -15.99 -11.23
C ASP A 268 6.65 -14.94 -10.67
N VAL A 269 6.14 -14.15 -9.72
CA VAL A 269 6.92 -13.14 -8.99
C VAL A 269 8.03 -13.79 -8.15
N GLY A 270 7.83 -15.04 -7.72
CA GLY A 270 8.79 -15.81 -6.94
C GLY A 270 10.04 -16.12 -7.75
N ALA A 271 9.86 -16.63 -8.98
CA ALA A 271 10.95 -16.85 -9.92
C ALA A 271 11.76 -15.57 -10.16
N ALA A 272 11.09 -14.42 -10.38
CA ALA A 272 11.78 -13.15 -10.56
C ALA A 272 12.58 -12.72 -9.30
N ALA A 273 12.01 -12.88 -8.11
CA ALA A 273 12.67 -12.54 -6.85
C ALA A 273 13.88 -13.44 -6.58
N PHE A 274 13.75 -14.75 -6.79
CA PHE A 274 14.83 -15.72 -6.61
C PHE A 274 15.95 -15.53 -7.64
N LEU A 275 15.61 -15.35 -8.92
CA LEU A 275 16.60 -15.12 -9.98
C LEU A 275 17.40 -13.84 -9.74
N LEU A 276 16.74 -12.79 -9.26
CA LEU A 276 17.38 -11.55 -8.87
C LEU A 276 18.33 -11.75 -7.68
N ALA A 277 17.87 -12.47 -6.64
CA ALA A 277 18.64 -12.72 -5.44
C ALA A 277 19.87 -13.60 -5.73
N ALA A 278 19.68 -14.73 -6.39
CA ALA A 278 20.76 -15.63 -6.76
C ALA A 278 21.75 -14.95 -7.72
N GLY A 279 21.26 -14.16 -8.68
CA GLY A 279 22.14 -13.39 -9.57
C GLY A 279 22.98 -12.35 -8.82
N LEU A 280 22.45 -11.74 -7.77
CA LEU A 280 23.20 -10.86 -6.87
C LEU A 280 24.24 -11.63 -6.04
N ALA A 281 23.89 -12.80 -5.52
CA ALA A 281 24.80 -13.67 -4.77
C ALA A 281 25.97 -14.14 -5.63
N GLU A 282 25.73 -14.58 -6.86
CA GLU A 282 26.75 -14.96 -7.86
C GLU A 282 27.69 -13.79 -8.20
N LEU A 283 27.13 -12.57 -8.26
CA LEU A 283 27.96 -11.38 -8.41
C LEU A 283 28.84 -11.13 -7.19
N GLY A 284 28.61 -11.77 -6.04
CA GLY A 284 29.32 -11.65 -4.76
C GLY A 284 28.75 -10.56 -3.86
N TRP A 285 27.45 -10.28 -3.97
CA TRP A 285 26.71 -9.41 -3.05
C TRP A 285 26.05 -10.23 -1.96
N LYS A 286 25.49 -9.57 -0.92
CA LYS A 286 24.74 -10.23 0.16
C LYS A 286 23.27 -9.85 0.06
N PRO A 287 22.46 -10.58 -0.72
CA PRO A 287 21.03 -10.31 -0.87
C PRO A 287 20.24 -10.91 0.30
N LEU A 288 19.27 -10.15 0.80
CA LEU A 288 18.22 -10.62 1.71
C LEU A 288 16.87 -10.60 0.98
N VAL A 289 16.17 -11.73 0.96
CA VAL A 289 14.82 -11.87 0.41
C VAL A 289 13.79 -11.85 1.53
N CYS A 290 12.87 -10.90 1.43
CA CYS A 290 11.79 -10.68 2.39
C CYS A 290 10.44 -10.90 1.69
N GLY A 291 9.92 -12.12 1.77
CA GLY A 291 8.61 -12.46 1.21
C GLY A 291 7.56 -12.64 2.29
N ASP A 292 6.49 -11.85 2.23
CA ASP A 292 5.42 -11.93 3.21
C ASP A 292 4.54 -13.16 2.97
N ASP A 293 4.63 -14.12 3.90
CA ASP A 293 3.76 -15.30 3.92
C ASP A 293 3.82 -16.11 2.62
N ARG A 294 5.01 -16.17 2.02
CA ARG A 294 5.27 -16.88 0.76
C ARG A 294 5.52 -18.37 1.01
N PRO A 295 4.64 -19.28 0.52
CA PRO A 295 4.84 -20.72 0.72
C PRO A 295 6.12 -21.24 0.06
N GLU A 296 6.61 -20.57 -0.99
CA GLU A 296 7.84 -20.92 -1.69
C GLU A 296 9.07 -20.81 -0.75
N ILE A 297 9.08 -19.80 0.14
CA ILE A 297 10.15 -19.64 1.14
C ILE A 297 10.13 -20.79 2.14
N SER A 298 8.95 -21.20 2.62
CA SER A 298 8.85 -22.36 3.53
C SER A 298 9.24 -23.67 2.86
N SER A 299 8.88 -23.84 1.59
CA SER A 299 9.32 -25.02 0.82
C SER A 299 10.84 -25.05 0.70
N LEU A 300 11.48 -23.89 0.48
CA LEU A 300 12.93 -23.79 0.44
C LEU A 300 13.57 -24.09 1.80
N GLU A 301 13.03 -23.52 2.87
CA GLU A 301 13.45 -23.78 4.25
C GLU A 301 13.43 -25.29 4.59
N GLN A 302 12.36 -25.99 4.21
CA GLN A 302 12.26 -27.45 4.41
C GLN A 302 13.32 -28.23 3.64
N ILE A 303 13.73 -27.76 2.46
CA ILE A 303 14.81 -28.39 1.68
C ILE A 303 16.15 -28.17 2.39
N VAL A 304 16.41 -26.95 2.87
CA VAL A 304 17.65 -26.61 3.59
C VAL A 304 17.82 -27.46 4.85
N PHE A 305 16.77 -27.58 5.66
CA PHE A 305 16.83 -28.30 6.94
C PHE A 305 16.48 -29.79 6.82
N LYS A 306 16.40 -30.35 5.61
CA LYS A 306 16.01 -31.76 5.42
C LYS A 306 17.05 -32.70 6.03
N GLY A 307 16.74 -33.24 7.21
CA GLY A 307 17.59 -34.18 7.94
C GLY A 307 18.42 -33.53 9.06
N GLU A 308 18.30 -32.22 9.24
CA GLU A 308 18.91 -31.48 10.35
C GLU A 308 17.85 -31.07 11.39
N LYS A 309 18.29 -30.71 12.59
CA LYS A 309 17.39 -30.08 13.56
C LYS A 309 17.16 -28.65 13.12
N GLU A 310 15.92 -28.33 12.74
CA GLU A 310 15.49 -26.97 12.44
C GLU A 310 15.87 -26.02 13.58
N ASP A 311 16.64 -24.99 13.26
CA ASP A 311 16.89 -23.91 14.21
C ASP A 311 15.63 -23.06 14.33
N SER A 312 14.74 -23.44 15.24
CA SER A 312 13.47 -22.75 15.47
C SER A 312 13.62 -21.31 16.00
N VAL A 313 14.82 -20.90 16.41
CA VAL A 313 15.05 -19.60 17.07
C VAL A 313 15.45 -18.53 16.07
N SER A 314 16.16 -18.89 14.99
CA SER A 314 16.57 -17.93 13.97
C SER A 314 15.37 -17.42 13.16
N THR A 315 15.31 -16.11 12.89
CA THR A 315 14.30 -15.48 12.03
C THR A 315 14.63 -15.57 10.54
N MET A 316 15.88 -15.96 10.21
CA MET A 316 16.40 -16.05 8.85
C MET A 316 17.06 -17.42 8.61
N PHE A 317 17.25 -17.76 7.35
CA PHE A 317 18.11 -18.88 6.94
C PHE A 317 18.85 -18.52 5.66
N GLU A 318 19.93 -19.22 5.36
CA GLU A 318 20.74 -19.00 4.15
C GLU A 318 20.65 -20.21 3.23
N TYR A 319 20.61 -19.96 1.93
CA TYR A 319 20.66 -20.99 0.90
C TYR A 319 21.40 -20.44 -0.31
N GLU A 320 22.46 -21.14 -0.75
CA GLU A 320 23.26 -20.78 -1.94
C GLU A 320 23.71 -19.30 -1.95
N GLY A 321 24.15 -18.78 -0.79
CA GLY A 321 24.62 -17.40 -0.64
C GLY A 321 23.53 -16.33 -0.60
N VAL A 322 22.25 -16.73 -0.60
CA VAL A 322 21.09 -15.85 -0.43
C VAL A 322 20.51 -16.05 0.96
N THR A 323 20.28 -14.94 1.69
CA THR A 323 19.58 -14.99 2.96
C THR A 323 18.08 -14.78 2.75
N PHE A 324 17.26 -15.57 3.42
CA PHE A 324 15.81 -15.51 3.36
C PHE A 324 15.24 -15.23 4.75
N TYR A 325 14.28 -14.32 4.80
CA TYR A 325 13.47 -14.11 6.00
C TYR A 325 12.41 -15.22 6.10
N ARG A 326 12.34 -15.90 7.24
CA ARG A 326 11.44 -17.05 7.42
C ARG A 326 9.98 -16.65 7.39
N ARG A 327 9.14 -17.57 6.93
CA ARG A 327 7.69 -17.38 6.90
C ARG A 327 7.14 -17.25 8.32
N GLY A 328 6.17 -16.36 8.50
CA GLY A 328 5.48 -16.16 9.79
C GLY A 328 6.19 -15.19 10.74
N TYR A 329 7.46 -14.88 10.49
CA TYR A 329 8.16 -13.80 11.16
C TYR A 329 7.87 -12.46 10.46
N SER A 330 7.77 -11.40 11.25
CA SER A 330 7.72 -10.04 10.73
C SER A 330 9.08 -9.37 10.84
N TRP A 331 9.47 -8.66 9.80
CA TRP A 331 10.59 -7.71 9.73
C TRP A 331 10.09 -6.25 9.76
N ASP A 332 10.94 -5.33 10.21
CA ASP A 332 10.78 -3.88 10.10
C ASP A 332 11.78 -3.34 9.08
N ILE A 333 11.36 -2.45 8.18
CA ILE A 333 12.25 -1.83 7.19
C ILE A 333 13.43 -1.10 7.85
N SER A 334 13.22 -0.52 9.04
CA SER A 334 14.28 0.17 9.80
C SER A 334 15.39 -0.80 10.23
N GLU A 335 15.00 -2.00 10.66
CA GLU A 335 15.92 -3.09 11.00
C GLU A 335 16.65 -3.61 9.76
N LEU A 336 15.92 -3.78 8.65
CA LEU A 336 16.53 -4.22 7.40
C LEU A 336 17.57 -3.19 6.90
N LEU A 337 17.26 -1.89 6.95
CA LEU A 337 18.17 -0.82 6.54
C LEU A 337 19.42 -0.72 7.44
N ALA A 338 19.34 -1.17 8.69
CA ALA A 338 20.47 -1.22 9.63
C ALA A 338 21.29 -2.51 9.52
N SER A 339 20.86 -3.47 8.69
CA SER A 339 21.52 -4.77 8.52
C SER A 339 22.83 -4.69 7.72
N GLU A 340 23.58 -5.79 7.71
CA GLU A 340 24.83 -5.92 6.93
C GLU A 340 24.60 -6.32 5.47
N PHE A 341 23.34 -6.48 5.05
CA PHE A 341 23.02 -6.87 3.68
C PHE A 341 23.35 -5.73 2.72
N THR A 342 23.73 -6.08 1.49
CA THR A 342 23.99 -5.07 0.46
C THR A 342 22.73 -4.79 -0.37
N HIS A 343 21.84 -5.78 -0.47
CA HIS A 343 20.59 -5.67 -1.22
C HIS A 343 19.46 -6.29 -0.39
N ILE A 344 18.32 -5.60 -0.34
CA ILE A 344 17.09 -6.11 0.26
C ILE A 344 16.05 -6.22 -0.84
N ILE A 345 15.52 -7.42 -1.04
CA ILE A 345 14.49 -7.71 -2.02
C ILE A 345 13.17 -7.89 -1.26
N LEU A 346 12.29 -6.91 -1.40
CA LEU A 346 10.94 -6.92 -0.85
C LEU A 346 10.00 -7.60 -1.85
N TRP A 347 9.66 -8.86 -1.60
CA TRP A 347 8.71 -9.60 -2.42
C TRP A 347 7.29 -9.39 -1.89
N VAL A 348 6.66 -8.34 -2.40
CA VAL A 348 5.43 -7.77 -1.87
C VAL A 348 4.21 -8.13 -2.73
N ASP A 349 3.10 -8.35 -2.08
CA ASP A 349 1.78 -8.38 -2.70
C ASP A 349 1.15 -7.00 -2.56
N ILE A 350 1.01 -6.27 -3.66
CA ILE A 350 0.46 -4.90 -3.66
C ILE A 350 -1.00 -4.83 -3.19
N HIS A 351 -1.71 -5.97 -3.18
CA HIS A 351 -3.09 -6.05 -2.72
C HIS A 351 -3.21 -6.47 -1.26
N ARG A 352 -2.09 -6.82 -0.61
CA ARG A 352 -2.07 -7.22 0.80
C ARG A 352 -1.48 -6.10 1.65
N GLU A 353 -2.20 -5.79 2.73
CA GLU A 353 -1.71 -4.87 3.76
C GLU A 353 -0.93 -5.65 4.83
N ARG A 354 0.14 -5.05 5.33
CA ARG A 354 1.00 -5.63 6.37
C ARG A 354 1.17 -4.64 7.52
N LYS A 355 0.66 -4.99 8.71
CA LYS A 355 0.86 -4.25 9.97
C LYS A 355 0.78 -2.70 9.81
N GLY A 356 -0.22 -2.21 9.09
CA GLY A 356 -0.43 -0.77 8.87
C GLY A 356 0.37 -0.14 7.70
N THR A 357 1.21 -0.88 6.99
CA THR A 357 1.85 -0.42 5.74
C THR A 357 1.27 -1.15 4.53
N SER A 358 0.85 -0.39 3.51
CA SER A 358 0.34 -0.97 2.26
C SER A 358 1.48 -1.64 1.48
N GLY A 359 1.27 -2.85 0.96
CA GLY A 359 2.25 -3.50 0.08
C GLY A 359 2.58 -2.66 -1.16
N LEU A 360 1.59 -1.90 -1.65
CA LEU A 360 1.79 -0.91 -2.72
C LEU A 360 2.71 0.23 -2.28
N GLU A 361 2.54 0.74 -1.06
CA GLU A 361 3.38 1.81 -0.52
C GLU A 361 4.82 1.34 -0.30
N LEU A 362 5.02 0.13 0.25
CA LEU A 362 6.34 -0.49 0.39
C LEU A 362 7.02 -0.67 -0.98
N TRP A 363 6.27 -1.19 -1.95
CA TRP A 363 6.76 -1.32 -3.32
C TRP A 363 7.15 0.04 -3.91
N TRP A 364 6.27 1.03 -3.78
CA TRP A 364 6.45 2.37 -4.36
C TRP A 364 7.63 3.12 -3.74
N ASN A 365 7.84 2.94 -2.44
CA ASN A 365 8.91 3.58 -1.69
C ASN A 365 10.25 2.86 -1.83
N SER A 366 10.29 1.66 -2.42
CA SER A 366 11.55 0.99 -2.75
C SER A 366 12.38 1.83 -3.72
N GLN A 367 13.71 1.76 -3.62
CA GLN A 367 14.60 2.55 -4.49
C GLN A 367 14.46 2.09 -5.95
N ILE A 368 14.24 0.79 -6.15
CA ILE A 368 14.00 0.18 -7.45
C ILE A 368 12.68 -0.60 -7.40
N PRO A 369 11.57 0.01 -7.82
CA PRO A 369 10.30 -0.68 -7.96
C PRO A 369 10.29 -1.51 -9.26
N ILE A 370 10.10 -2.80 -9.11
CA ILE A 370 10.03 -3.81 -10.17
C ILE A 370 8.62 -4.38 -10.22
N LEU A 371 8.01 -4.28 -11.39
CA LEU A 371 6.70 -4.83 -11.71
C LEU A 371 6.88 -6.03 -12.64
N VAL A 372 6.33 -7.18 -12.29
CA VAL A 372 6.40 -8.43 -13.06
C VAL A 372 5.07 -8.63 -13.78
N GLY A 373 5.11 -8.60 -15.11
CA GLY A 373 3.97 -8.81 -15.98
C GLY A 373 4.18 -10.03 -16.87
N ASN A 374 3.08 -10.57 -17.42
CA ASN A 374 3.16 -11.62 -18.42
C ASN A 374 3.35 -11.02 -19.83
N GLY A 375 4.34 -11.49 -20.57
CA GLY A 375 4.68 -11.01 -21.92
C GLY A 375 4.01 -11.79 -23.05
N ALA A 376 2.97 -12.59 -22.78
CA ALA A 376 2.16 -13.23 -23.80
C ALA A 376 1.26 -12.21 -24.52
N MET A 377 1.14 -12.36 -25.85
CA MET A 377 0.41 -11.40 -26.70
C MET A 377 -1.06 -11.22 -26.30
N TRP A 378 -1.75 -12.31 -25.91
CA TRP A 378 -3.16 -12.24 -25.51
C TRP A 378 -3.40 -11.55 -24.15
N LYS A 379 -2.34 -11.34 -23.34
CA LYS A 379 -2.39 -10.58 -22.08
C LYS A 379 -1.94 -9.12 -22.24
N TYR A 380 -1.52 -8.72 -23.44
CA TYR A 380 -1.01 -7.38 -23.71
C TYR A 380 -1.98 -6.27 -23.30
N GLU A 381 -3.25 -6.36 -23.71
CA GLU A 381 -4.24 -5.31 -23.41
C GLU A 381 -4.52 -5.20 -21.91
N LEU A 382 -4.54 -6.32 -21.18
CA LEU A 382 -4.69 -6.31 -19.73
C LEU A 382 -3.48 -5.64 -19.05
N LEU A 383 -2.26 -5.99 -19.48
CA LEU A 383 -1.04 -5.36 -18.99
C LEU A 383 -1.05 -3.85 -19.28
N LYS A 384 -1.47 -3.45 -20.48
CA LYS A 384 -1.59 -2.05 -20.91
C LYS A 384 -2.62 -1.29 -20.07
N GLU A 385 -3.78 -1.87 -19.78
CA GLU A 385 -4.78 -1.29 -18.88
C GLU A 385 -4.18 -1.01 -17.50
N LYS A 386 -3.46 -1.98 -16.94
CA LYS A 386 -2.80 -1.84 -15.63
C LYS A 386 -1.72 -0.76 -15.64
N LEU A 387 -0.87 -0.73 -16.66
CA LEU A 387 0.16 0.32 -16.79
C LEU A 387 -0.47 1.71 -16.97
N ASN A 388 -1.64 1.83 -17.58
CA ASN A 388 -2.36 3.10 -17.70
C ASN A 388 -2.95 3.60 -16.37
N THR A 389 -3.07 2.74 -15.36
CA THR A 389 -3.43 3.19 -14.01
C THR A 389 -2.29 3.93 -13.31
N LEU A 390 -1.05 3.71 -13.76
CA LEU A 390 0.12 4.42 -13.28
C LEU A 390 0.28 5.75 -14.05
N ASN A 391 0.59 6.81 -13.32
CA ASN A 391 0.90 8.09 -13.94
C ASN A 391 2.27 8.05 -14.67
N PRO A 392 2.57 8.99 -15.59
CA PRO A 392 3.81 8.95 -16.36
C PRO A 392 5.10 8.99 -15.52
N PHE A 393 5.08 9.69 -14.39
CA PHE A 393 6.22 9.73 -13.46
C PHE A 393 6.42 8.37 -12.78
N GLU A 394 5.32 7.73 -12.41
CA GLU A 394 5.33 6.40 -11.81
C GLU A 394 5.89 5.37 -12.78
N ARG A 395 5.42 5.39 -14.03
CA ARG A 395 5.92 4.51 -15.10
C ARG A 395 7.40 4.69 -15.36
N LYS A 396 7.91 5.93 -15.33
CA LYS A 396 9.32 6.23 -15.54
C LYS A 396 10.24 5.66 -14.45
N ARG A 397 9.77 5.60 -13.21
CA ARG A 397 10.54 5.05 -12.07
C ARG A 397 10.45 3.51 -12.01
N CYS A 398 9.34 2.96 -12.45
CA CYS A 398 9.08 1.52 -12.48
C CYS A 398 9.93 0.80 -13.55
N ARG A 399 10.41 -0.39 -13.21
CA ARG A 399 10.98 -1.34 -14.17
C ARG A 399 10.00 -2.45 -14.41
N LEU A 400 9.67 -2.73 -15.67
CA LEU A 400 8.76 -3.80 -16.06
C LEU A 400 9.55 -5.03 -16.50
N LEU A 401 9.34 -6.14 -15.81
CA LEU A 401 9.86 -7.46 -16.19
C LEU A 401 8.75 -8.25 -16.84
N LEU A 402 9.05 -8.83 -18.00
CA LEU A 402 8.11 -9.67 -18.72
C LEU A 402 8.50 -11.13 -18.59
N GLU A 403 7.65 -11.90 -17.94
CA GLU A 403 7.70 -13.36 -17.90
C GLU A 403 7.17 -13.94 -19.21
N ASN A 404 7.79 -15.02 -19.73
CA ASN A 404 7.37 -15.70 -20.96
C ASN A 404 7.19 -14.75 -22.16
N GLY A 405 7.99 -13.67 -22.20
CA GLY A 405 7.73 -12.57 -23.09
C GLY A 405 8.21 -12.80 -24.52
N HIS A 406 7.37 -12.39 -25.46
CA HIS A 406 7.72 -12.31 -26.87
C HIS A 406 8.39 -10.96 -27.20
N GLN A 407 9.33 -10.96 -28.14
CA GLN A 407 10.02 -9.72 -28.56
C GLN A 407 9.04 -8.71 -29.17
N GLU A 408 7.98 -9.19 -29.81
CA GLU A 408 6.90 -8.36 -30.35
C GLU A 408 6.20 -7.56 -29.25
N VAL A 409 5.86 -8.19 -28.12
CA VAL A 409 5.21 -7.52 -26.98
C VAL A 409 6.13 -6.47 -26.37
N LEU A 410 7.43 -6.76 -26.27
CA LEU A 410 8.42 -5.79 -25.82
C LEU A 410 8.46 -4.55 -26.73
N GLN A 411 8.42 -4.74 -28.05
CA GLN A 411 8.41 -3.63 -29.01
C GLN A 411 7.13 -2.80 -28.92
N MET A 412 5.98 -3.45 -28.76
CA MET A 412 4.70 -2.78 -28.57
C MET A 412 4.68 -1.96 -27.28
N LEU A 413 5.14 -2.52 -26.16
CA LEU A 413 5.24 -1.80 -24.90
C LEU A 413 6.19 -0.62 -24.99
N LYS A 414 7.34 -0.75 -25.66
CA LYS A 414 8.26 0.38 -25.89
C LYS A 414 7.66 1.48 -26.75
N LYS A 415 6.76 1.14 -27.68
CA LYS A 415 6.04 2.10 -28.51
C LYS A 415 4.95 2.83 -27.72
N ASP A 416 4.16 2.09 -26.95
CA ASP A 416 3.03 2.62 -26.20
C ASP A 416 3.46 3.34 -24.91
N PHE A 417 4.58 2.94 -24.32
CA PHE A 417 5.15 3.46 -23.08
C PHE A 417 6.67 3.64 -23.23
N ALA A 418 7.10 4.72 -23.89
CA ALA A 418 8.53 4.97 -24.11
C ALA A 418 9.31 5.27 -22.82
N GLU A 419 8.62 5.68 -21.77
CA GLU A 419 9.20 6.06 -20.49
C GLU A 419 9.52 4.89 -19.57
N ILE A 420 8.87 3.73 -19.73
CA ILE A 420 9.05 2.59 -18.83
C ILE A 420 10.23 1.71 -19.27
N GLN A 421 11.05 1.31 -18.31
CA GLN A 421 12.17 0.39 -18.57
C GLN A 421 11.65 -1.04 -18.62
N THR A 422 11.34 -1.53 -19.81
CA THR A 422 10.85 -2.90 -20.02
C THR A 422 11.98 -3.83 -20.43
N THR A 423 12.10 -4.97 -19.74
CA THR A 423 13.04 -6.04 -20.08
C THR A 423 12.36 -7.40 -20.04
N LEU A 424 12.84 -8.32 -20.87
CA LEU A 424 12.41 -9.72 -20.84
C LEU A 424 13.21 -10.46 -19.77
N MET A 425 12.52 -11.25 -18.95
CA MET A 425 13.20 -12.15 -18.03
C MET A 425 13.88 -13.26 -18.83
N PRO A 426 15.15 -13.59 -18.55
CA PRO A 426 15.83 -14.68 -19.25
C PRO A 426 15.16 -16.02 -18.91
N ALA A 427 15.15 -16.91 -19.90
CA ALA A 427 14.68 -18.27 -19.70
C ALA A 427 15.57 -18.96 -18.65
N HIS A 428 14.94 -19.61 -17.68
CA HIS A 428 15.62 -20.33 -16.62
C HIS A 428 14.84 -21.62 -16.34
N GLN A 429 15.56 -22.67 -15.93
CA GLN A 429 14.93 -23.91 -15.47
C GLN A 429 14.69 -23.89 -13.96
N ASP A 430 15.65 -23.34 -13.22
CA ASP A 430 15.58 -23.13 -11.78
C ASP A 430 16.07 -21.70 -11.47
N PRO A 431 15.24 -20.82 -10.88
CA PRO A 431 15.62 -19.45 -10.59
C PRO A 431 16.65 -19.33 -9.45
N LEU A 432 16.89 -20.39 -8.67
CA LEU A 432 17.91 -20.39 -7.61
C LEU A 432 19.33 -20.62 -8.16
N TYR A 433 19.45 -21.12 -9.39
CA TYR A 433 20.74 -21.39 -10.05
C TYR A 433 20.82 -20.62 -11.38
N PRO A 434 21.05 -19.29 -11.33
CA PRO A 434 21.06 -18.44 -12.50
C PRO A 434 22.25 -18.79 -13.41
N ASP A 435 21.98 -18.87 -14.71
CA ASP A 435 23.05 -18.99 -15.70
C ASP A 435 23.76 -17.64 -15.93
N LYS A 436 24.82 -17.64 -16.75
CA LYS A 436 25.57 -16.41 -17.05
C LYS A 436 24.70 -15.32 -17.68
N ALA A 437 23.70 -15.70 -18.48
CA ALA A 437 22.80 -14.76 -19.11
C ALA A 437 21.89 -14.08 -18.08
N ALA A 438 21.39 -14.82 -17.10
CA ALA A 438 20.63 -14.30 -15.97
C ALA A 438 21.46 -13.37 -15.08
N VAL A 439 22.70 -13.75 -14.78
CA VAL A 439 23.62 -12.90 -14.00
C VAL A 439 23.93 -11.58 -14.74
N GLU A 440 24.19 -11.64 -16.06
CA GLU A 440 24.34 -10.43 -16.88
C GLU A 440 23.08 -9.58 -16.94
N TRP A 441 21.91 -10.22 -17.01
CA TRP A 441 20.63 -9.55 -16.97
C TRP A 441 20.44 -8.79 -15.65
N VAL A 442 20.76 -9.39 -14.50
CA VAL A 442 20.72 -8.70 -13.20
C VAL A 442 21.67 -7.49 -13.18
N MET A 443 22.88 -7.63 -13.70
CA MET A 443 23.83 -6.50 -13.82
C MET A 443 23.26 -5.34 -14.63
N LYS A 444 22.66 -5.66 -15.79
CA LYS A 444 22.03 -4.66 -16.69
C LYS A 444 20.82 -4.03 -16.03
N LEU A 445 19.96 -4.85 -15.42
CA LEU A 445 18.73 -4.43 -14.76
C LEU A 445 19.04 -3.42 -13.66
N LEU A 446 19.97 -3.74 -12.76
CA LEU A 446 20.30 -2.88 -11.63
C LEU A 446 21.31 -1.79 -11.96
N THR A 447 21.80 -1.71 -13.20
CA THR A 447 22.93 -0.85 -13.60
C THR A 447 24.15 -1.02 -12.70
N VAL A 448 24.29 -2.20 -12.09
CA VAL A 448 25.37 -2.53 -11.15
C VAL A 448 26.61 -2.85 -11.97
N GLN A 449 27.41 -1.83 -12.24
CA GLN A 449 28.79 -2.03 -12.63
C GLN A 449 29.56 -2.44 -11.40
N LYS A 450 29.54 -3.73 -11.06
CA LYS A 450 30.49 -4.22 -10.06
C LYS A 450 31.88 -3.96 -10.65
N LYS A 451 32.73 -3.22 -9.92
CA LYS A 451 34.18 -3.15 -10.17
C LYS A 451 34.84 -4.52 -9.88
N LEU A 452 34.23 -5.59 -10.37
CA LEU A 452 34.61 -6.99 -10.18
C LEU A 452 36.04 -7.24 -10.69
N PHE A 453 36.52 -6.39 -11.61
CA PHE A 453 37.87 -6.47 -12.14
C PHE A 453 38.97 -5.83 -11.28
N ARG A 454 38.67 -5.01 -10.25
CA ARG A 454 39.76 -4.28 -9.56
C ARG A 454 40.55 -5.14 -8.56
N LYS A 455 39.95 -6.17 -7.95
CA LYS A 455 40.68 -7.04 -7.02
C LYS A 455 41.59 -8.03 -7.74
N GLN A 456 41.13 -8.63 -8.83
CA GLN A 456 41.92 -9.61 -9.58
C GLN A 456 43.07 -8.93 -10.35
N THR A 457 42.83 -7.77 -10.97
CA THR A 457 43.92 -6.98 -11.60
C THR A 457 44.93 -6.44 -10.60
N LEU A 458 44.50 -6.07 -9.38
CA LEU A 458 45.41 -5.62 -8.33
C LEU A 458 46.22 -6.80 -7.75
N LEU A 459 45.62 -7.99 -7.63
CA LEU A 459 46.34 -9.20 -7.24
C LEU A 459 47.38 -9.61 -8.29
N TRP A 460 47.00 -9.63 -9.58
CA TRP A 460 47.93 -9.86 -10.70
C TRP A 460 49.00 -8.77 -10.79
N GLY A 461 48.65 -7.53 -10.47
CA GLY A 461 49.59 -6.42 -10.33
C GLY A 461 50.61 -6.69 -9.24
N ILE A 462 50.18 -7.07 -8.04
CA ILE A 462 51.09 -7.42 -6.92
C ILE A 462 51.98 -8.60 -7.30
N VAL A 463 51.42 -9.69 -7.83
CA VAL A 463 52.18 -10.87 -8.27
C VAL A 463 53.20 -10.48 -9.33
N GLY A 464 52.81 -9.68 -10.33
CA GLY A 464 53.72 -9.17 -11.36
C GLY A 464 54.82 -8.28 -10.79
N THR A 465 54.51 -7.42 -9.82
CA THR A 465 55.48 -6.53 -9.16
C THR A 465 56.50 -7.34 -8.35
N VAL A 466 56.03 -8.33 -7.58
CA VAL A 466 56.91 -9.24 -6.83
C VAL A 466 57.82 -9.99 -7.79
N LEU A 467 57.28 -10.60 -8.84
CA LEU A 467 58.06 -11.37 -9.82
C LEU A 467 59.11 -10.50 -10.54
N PHE A 468 58.76 -9.25 -10.86
CA PHE A 468 59.69 -8.27 -11.42
C PHE A 468 60.84 -7.93 -10.44
N VAL A 469 60.53 -7.65 -9.17
CA VAL A 469 61.55 -7.37 -8.14
C VAL A 469 62.47 -8.58 -7.95
N THR A 470 61.93 -9.80 -7.94
CA THR A 470 62.74 -11.02 -7.81
C THR A 470 63.70 -11.20 -8.99
N LEU A 471 63.24 -10.98 -10.22
CA LEU A 471 64.09 -11.02 -11.41
C LEU A 471 65.18 -9.94 -11.39
N LEU A 472 64.86 -8.75 -10.91
CA LEU A 472 65.80 -7.64 -10.79
C LEU A 472 66.90 -7.96 -9.77
N LEU A 473 66.54 -8.52 -8.61
CA LEU A 473 67.49 -8.99 -7.60
C LEU A 473 68.39 -10.13 -8.12
N ILE A 474 67.83 -11.08 -8.88
CA ILE A 474 68.60 -12.15 -9.52
C ILE A 474 69.60 -11.56 -10.53
N GLY A 475 69.17 -10.61 -11.38
CA GLY A 475 70.04 -9.96 -12.36
C GLY A 475 71.18 -9.15 -11.75
N ILE A 476 70.91 -8.43 -10.66
CA ILE A 476 71.96 -7.73 -9.88
C ILE A 476 72.92 -8.76 -9.25
N GLY A 477 72.38 -9.83 -8.65
CA GLY A 477 73.20 -10.90 -8.05
C GLY A 477 74.15 -11.58 -9.03
N PHE A 478 73.69 -11.83 -10.27
CA PHE A 478 74.55 -12.38 -11.34
C PHE A 478 75.63 -11.40 -11.80
N SER A 479 75.42 -10.09 -11.67
CA SER A 479 76.42 -9.06 -12.03
C SER A 479 77.52 -8.90 -10.98
N PHE A 480 77.32 -9.45 -9.78
CA PHE A 480 78.27 -9.40 -8.67
C PHE A 480 79.00 -10.72 -8.44
N VAL A 481 78.98 -11.67 -9.38
CA VAL A 481 79.90 -12.81 -9.34
C VAL A 481 81.32 -12.25 -9.41
N PRO A 482 82.10 -12.28 -8.31
CA PRO A 482 83.47 -11.82 -8.36
C PRO A 482 84.20 -12.76 -9.31
N GLU A 483 84.90 -12.21 -10.31
CA GLU A 483 85.90 -12.97 -11.03
C GLU A 483 86.90 -13.48 -9.99
N SER A 484 86.74 -14.75 -9.59
CA SER A 484 87.67 -15.45 -8.73
C SER A 484 88.97 -15.59 -9.51
N ARG A 485 89.94 -14.72 -9.17
CA ARG A 485 91.35 -14.90 -9.44
C ARG A 485 91.96 -15.95 -8.52
#